data_AF-A0A1R2B8L6-F1
#
_entry.id   AF-A0A1R2B8L6-F1
#
_cell.length_a   1.000
_cell.length_b   1.000
_cell.length_c   1.000
_cell.angle_alpha   90.00
_cell.angle_beta   90.00
_cell.angle_gamma   90.00
#
_symmetry.space_group_name_H-M   'P 1'
#
loop_
_entity.id
_entity.type
_entity.pdbx_description
1 polymer ?
#
loop_
_entity_poly.entity_id
_entity_poly.type
_entity_poly.pdbx_seq_one_letter_code
_entity_poly.pdbx_strand_id
1 'polypeptide(L)'
;MNSSNKTTTKCECSSIADFECYCKAQIQYFCSDCASIHMKEPNLLHKLQTISISINESSRSALINFIKDSLHNLNKINTSISAQMHKIFLTLQEHAKASFKGISKLKKNLNSLLYTLKFSPQNICEWNIKKILAQDVQKTIEDLTTWELFSVSFNIEMFEIPWVIFDNNYEKYIMLPKKSEFKHEIKSKSCTIEIENMLNEENRLEFIKKSEKTELVLYCENNHKLTWSYIVPLEYFLLRGNSLVRCHFCGKEFCKSCWHCSQCAFDVCEDCGISQGFACPKLVCDKGHELLWKCTVAENYRNLCGIASWNCDCCKMSKSKASWHCDLCKYDLCQKCARKSQVLPIKLKDKCILNHNLKQEMYLGNFKCKDCSEKIIDLRYSCHNCNYHICRKCIKNHNLDIPQYPILTCFNDHLLRWNSQIFFICNACEKNKQSSFNCINCNFNYCYECADYLEDIIRMDIIRYDNNGHQLKIFFTIEVESNMCLNYCKTCNMKFIKNTLVFSCETCLVYICINCHKNNRKISQMQEEF
;
A
#
# COMPACT_ATOMS: atom_id res chain seq x y z
N MET A 1 8.11 71.27 9.80
CA MET A 1 7.25 70.38 8.99
C MET A 1 6.22 71.27 8.30
N ASN A 2 6.40 71.50 7.00
CA ASN A 2 5.51 72.35 6.20
C ASN A 2 4.15 71.65 6.03
N SER A 3 3.09 72.21 6.60
CA SER A 3 1.72 71.81 6.31
C SER A 3 1.38 72.23 4.88
N SER A 4 1.58 71.32 3.93
CA SER A 4 1.11 71.52 2.56
C SER A 4 -0.42 71.54 2.56
N ASN A 5 -0.99 72.69 2.17
CA ASN A 5 -2.42 72.86 1.96
C ASN A 5 -2.89 71.87 0.89
N LYS A 6 -3.49 70.74 1.29
CA LYS A 6 -4.14 69.82 0.36
C LYS A 6 -5.37 70.53 -0.22
N THR A 7 -5.38 70.71 -1.52
CA THR A 7 -6.54 71.22 -2.26
C THR A 7 -7.64 70.16 -2.26
N THR A 8 -8.79 70.49 -1.70
CA THR A 8 -10.02 69.68 -1.75
C THR A 8 -10.88 70.15 -2.91
N THR A 9 -11.16 69.27 -3.87
CA THR A 9 -12.07 69.52 -4.99
C THR A 9 -13.38 68.79 -4.75
N LYS A 10 -14.50 69.50 -4.78
CA LYS A 10 -15.85 68.92 -4.68
C LYS A 10 -16.43 68.76 -6.08
N CYS A 11 -17.26 67.72 -6.27
CA CYS A 11 -18.08 67.57 -7.47
C CYS A 11 -18.93 68.82 -7.75
N GLU A 12 -19.03 69.23 -9.03
CA GLU A 12 -19.85 70.37 -9.48
C GLU A 12 -21.36 70.08 -9.46
N CYS A 13 -21.75 68.83 -9.32
CA CYS A 13 -23.12 68.32 -9.40
C CYS A 13 -24.08 68.81 -8.29
N SER A 14 -23.63 69.65 -7.35
CA SER A 14 -24.40 70.22 -6.22
C SER A 14 -24.98 69.20 -5.21
N SER A 15 -24.94 67.90 -5.50
CA SER A 15 -25.37 66.82 -4.61
C SER A 15 -24.39 66.62 -3.45
N ILE A 16 -24.93 66.13 -2.33
CA ILE A 16 -24.14 65.72 -1.16
C ILE A 16 -23.14 64.65 -1.60
N ALA A 17 -21.90 64.75 -1.13
CA ALA A 17 -20.87 63.76 -1.44
C ALA A 17 -21.11 62.49 -0.62
N ASP A 18 -21.12 61.35 -1.31
CA ASP A 18 -21.26 60.02 -0.71
C ASP A 18 -19.89 59.31 -0.60
N PHE A 19 -18.93 59.74 -1.43
CA PHE A 19 -17.62 59.13 -1.60
C PHE A 19 -16.51 60.18 -1.54
N GLU A 20 -15.39 59.83 -0.91
CA GLU A 20 -14.11 60.53 -1.01
C GLU A 20 -13.11 59.66 -1.79
N CYS A 21 -12.36 60.25 -2.72
CA CYS A 21 -11.34 59.56 -3.50
C CYS A 21 -9.99 60.22 -3.26
N TYR A 22 -8.97 59.41 -2.98
CA TYR A 22 -7.59 59.87 -2.93
C TYR A 22 -6.92 59.50 -4.26
N CYS A 23 -6.91 60.43 -5.20
CA CYS A 23 -6.26 60.28 -6.51
C CYS A 23 -5.54 61.59 -6.87
N LYS A 24 -4.56 61.54 -7.78
CA LYS A 24 -3.83 62.76 -8.24
C LYS A 24 -3.24 63.62 -7.10
N ALA A 25 -2.84 62.98 -6.00
CA ALA A 25 -2.37 63.64 -4.77
C ALA A 25 -3.37 64.64 -4.14
N GLN A 26 -4.66 64.55 -4.49
CA GLN A 26 -5.75 65.38 -3.99
C GLN A 26 -6.84 64.51 -3.37
N ILE A 27 -7.64 65.12 -2.49
CA ILE A 27 -8.85 64.51 -1.94
C ILE A 27 -10.02 65.09 -2.73
N GLN A 28 -10.74 64.22 -3.43
CA GLN A 28 -11.88 64.58 -4.26
C GLN A 28 -13.16 63.98 -3.67
N TYR A 29 -14.25 64.75 -3.65
CA TYR A 29 -15.52 64.33 -3.08
C TYR A 29 -16.59 64.18 -4.17
N PHE A 30 -17.25 63.02 -4.23
CA PHE A 30 -18.18 62.64 -5.28
C PHE A 30 -19.52 62.15 -4.72
N CYS A 31 -20.62 62.43 -5.41
CA CYS A 31 -21.85 61.65 -5.26
C CYS A 31 -21.74 60.31 -6.00
N SER A 32 -22.71 59.41 -5.81
CA SER A 32 -22.72 58.08 -6.43
C SER A 32 -22.54 58.08 -7.97
N ASP A 33 -23.22 58.98 -8.67
CA ASP A 33 -23.15 59.04 -10.14
C ASP A 33 -21.78 59.54 -10.62
N CYS A 34 -21.27 60.60 -10.00
CA CYS A 34 -19.98 61.17 -10.34
C CYS A 34 -18.81 60.26 -9.93
N ALA A 35 -18.95 59.47 -8.87
CA ALA A 35 -17.98 58.44 -8.50
C ALA A 35 -17.89 57.34 -9.57
N SER A 36 -19.03 56.90 -10.11
CA SER A 36 -19.08 55.88 -11.18
C SER A 36 -18.44 56.34 -12.49
N ILE A 37 -18.55 57.63 -12.81
CA ILE A 37 -17.86 58.23 -13.96
C ILE A 37 -16.37 58.38 -13.68
N HIS A 38 -16.01 58.88 -12.49
CA HIS A 38 -14.62 59.09 -12.08
C HIS A 38 -13.81 57.78 -12.05
N MET A 39 -14.40 56.68 -11.58
CA MET A 39 -13.75 55.36 -11.53
C MET A 39 -13.49 54.73 -12.91
N LYS A 40 -14.03 55.33 -14.00
CA LYS A 40 -13.75 54.90 -15.37
C LYS A 40 -12.51 55.57 -15.96
N GLU A 41 -11.88 56.54 -15.29
CA GLU A 41 -10.63 57.13 -15.76
C GLU A 41 -9.51 56.07 -15.74
N PRO A 42 -9.01 55.61 -16.91
CA PRO A 42 -7.96 54.60 -16.94
C PRO A 42 -6.63 55.19 -16.42
N ASN A 43 -5.79 54.34 -15.84
CA ASN A 43 -4.42 54.66 -15.37
C ASN A 43 -4.29 55.51 -14.10
N LEU A 44 -5.36 55.65 -13.31
CA LEU A 44 -5.29 56.27 -11.99
C LEU A 44 -5.57 55.25 -10.89
N LEU A 45 -4.70 55.24 -9.87
CA LEU A 45 -4.95 54.50 -8.64
C LEU A 45 -5.94 55.30 -7.80
N HIS A 46 -7.21 54.88 -7.84
CA HIS A 46 -8.27 55.45 -7.02
C HIS A 46 -8.32 54.71 -5.69
N LYS A 47 -8.19 55.44 -4.58
CA LYS A 47 -8.56 54.94 -3.25
C LYS A 47 -9.87 55.59 -2.87
N LEU A 48 -10.99 54.96 -3.23
CA LEU A 48 -12.34 55.43 -2.90
C LEU A 48 -12.71 54.97 -1.49
N GLN A 49 -13.11 55.89 -0.62
CA GLN A 49 -13.73 55.63 0.67
C GLN A 49 -15.12 56.27 0.69
N THR A 50 -16.04 55.69 1.43
CA THR A 50 -17.40 56.23 1.59
C THR A 50 -17.48 57.10 2.82
N ILE A 51 -18.13 58.26 2.72
CA ILE A 51 -18.18 59.26 3.79
C ILE A 51 -19.21 58.86 4.85
N SER A 52 -20.32 58.24 4.45
CA SER A 52 -21.29 57.59 5.35
C SER A 52 -22.13 56.58 4.57
N ILE A 53 -22.03 55.28 4.86
CA ILE A 53 -22.90 54.28 4.24
C ILE A 53 -24.03 53.91 5.20
N SER A 54 -25.28 54.18 4.82
CA SER A 54 -26.39 53.34 5.25
C SER A 54 -26.43 52.13 4.31
N ILE A 55 -25.95 50.97 4.77
CA ILE A 55 -25.92 49.76 3.94
C ILE A 55 -27.37 49.38 3.64
N ASN A 56 -27.77 49.44 2.37
CA ASN A 56 -29.03 48.90 1.95
C ASN A 56 -28.94 47.37 2.03
N GLU A 57 -29.54 46.79 3.07
CA GLU A 57 -29.51 45.35 3.32
C GLU A 57 -30.09 44.53 2.14
N SER A 58 -31.00 45.10 1.34
CA SER A 58 -31.52 44.42 0.14
C SER A 58 -30.44 44.31 -0.94
N SER A 59 -29.70 45.39 -1.21
CA SER A 59 -28.59 45.39 -2.18
C SER A 59 -27.44 44.49 -1.73
N ARG A 60 -27.13 44.50 -0.43
CA ARG A 60 -26.12 43.60 0.17
C ARG A 60 -26.53 42.13 0.02
N SER A 61 -27.78 41.80 0.32
CA SER A 61 -28.30 40.43 0.19
C SER A 61 -28.28 39.96 -1.28
N ALA A 62 -28.68 40.81 -2.22
CA ALA A 62 -28.60 40.52 -3.65
C ALA A 62 -27.16 40.24 -4.12
N LEU A 63 -26.19 41.06 -3.70
CA LEU A 63 -24.77 40.87 -4.02
C LEU A 63 -24.22 39.55 -3.43
N ILE A 64 -24.56 39.24 -2.17
CA ILE A 64 -24.15 37.99 -1.52
C ILE A 64 -24.69 36.78 -2.28
N ASN A 65 -25.96 36.81 -2.69
CA ASN A 65 -26.56 35.72 -3.44
C ASN A 65 -25.92 35.56 -4.82
N PHE A 66 -25.68 36.65 -5.54
CA PHE A 66 -24.95 36.62 -6.81
C PHE A 66 -23.55 36.00 -6.69
N ILE A 67 -22.80 36.37 -5.65
CA ILE A 67 -21.46 35.81 -5.39
C ILE A 67 -21.55 34.31 -5.07
N LYS A 68 -22.53 33.90 -4.24
CA LYS A 68 -22.76 32.48 -3.91
C LYS A 68 -23.08 31.66 -5.14
N ASP A 69 -23.97 32.15 -6.01
CA ASP A 69 -24.36 31.47 -7.25
C ASP A 69 -23.17 31.36 -8.21
N SER A 70 -22.36 32.42 -8.32
CA SER A 70 -21.14 32.43 -9.12
C SER A 70 -20.10 31.41 -8.62
N LEU A 71 -19.89 31.34 -7.30
CA LEU A 71 -19.00 30.35 -6.68
C LEU A 71 -19.49 28.93 -6.88
N HIS A 72 -20.80 28.70 -6.74
CA HIS A 72 -21.42 27.40 -6.99
C HIS A 72 -21.22 26.97 -8.45
N ASN A 73 -21.41 27.88 -9.41
CA ASN A 73 -21.19 27.61 -10.84
C ASN A 73 -19.72 27.32 -11.15
N LEU A 74 -18.78 28.06 -10.57
CA LEU A 74 -17.34 27.79 -10.72
C LEU A 74 -16.97 26.40 -10.19
N ASN A 75 -17.49 26.02 -9.01
CA ASN A 75 -17.27 24.69 -8.45
C ASN A 75 -17.84 23.59 -9.36
N LYS A 76 -19.05 23.77 -9.90
CA LYS A 76 -19.66 22.85 -10.85
C LYS A 76 -18.81 22.67 -12.12
N ILE A 77 -18.30 23.76 -12.68
CA ILE A 77 -17.40 23.72 -13.86
C ILE A 77 -16.10 22.98 -13.51
N ASN A 78 -15.49 23.28 -12.35
CA ASN A 78 -14.27 22.62 -11.91
C ASN A 78 -14.45 21.10 -11.73
N THR A 79 -15.55 20.67 -11.12
CA THR A 79 -15.90 19.25 -11.00
C THR A 79 -16.11 18.60 -12.37
N SER A 80 -16.77 19.29 -13.31
CA SER A 80 -16.96 18.80 -14.68
C SER A 80 -15.64 18.62 -15.42
N ILE A 81 -14.73 19.59 -15.33
CA ILE A 81 -13.40 19.52 -15.96
C ILE A 81 -12.61 18.35 -15.37
N SER A 82 -12.60 18.21 -14.04
CA SER A 82 -11.90 17.13 -13.35
C SER A 82 -12.44 15.75 -13.75
N ALA A 83 -13.76 15.60 -13.86
CA ALA A 83 -14.39 14.35 -14.31
C ALA A 83 -14.03 14.00 -15.76
N GLN A 84 -14.01 14.99 -16.66
CA GLN A 84 -13.59 14.79 -18.05
C GLN A 84 -12.11 14.41 -18.16
N MET A 85 -11.23 15.09 -17.41
CA MET A 85 -9.80 14.76 -17.35
C MET A 85 -9.58 13.33 -16.85
N HIS A 86 -10.27 12.93 -15.78
CA HIS A 86 -10.17 11.58 -15.24
C HIS A 86 -10.60 10.52 -16.28
N LYS A 87 -11.68 10.77 -17.03
CA LYS A 87 -12.12 9.89 -18.11
C LYS A 87 -11.08 9.73 -19.22
N ILE A 88 -10.41 10.82 -19.61
CA ILE A 88 -9.32 10.79 -20.60
C ILE A 88 -8.15 9.94 -20.07
N PHE A 89 -7.73 10.15 -18.82
CA PHE A 89 -6.67 9.36 -18.19
C PHE A 89 -6.96 7.86 -18.14
N LEU A 90 -8.20 7.48 -17.77
CA LEU A 90 -8.61 6.08 -17.76
C LEU A 90 -8.52 5.46 -19.15
N THR A 91 -9.01 6.16 -20.18
CA THR A 91 -8.96 5.69 -21.56
C THR A 91 -7.50 5.51 -22.04
N LEU A 92 -6.63 6.48 -21.76
CA LEU A 92 -5.19 6.37 -22.07
C LEU A 92 -4.55 5.17 -21.36
N GLN A 93 -4.90 4.94 -20.09
CA GLN A 93 -4.39 3.81 -19.31
C GLN A 93 -4.82 2.46 -19.90
N GLU A 94 -6.06 2.34 -20.38
CA GLU A 94 -6.55 1.13 -21.04
C GLU A 94 -5.81 0.85 -22.36
N HIS A 95 -5.60 1.86 -23.19
CA HIS A 95 -4.79 1.74 -24.40
C HIS A 95 -3.34 1.33 -24.09
N ALA A 96 -2.72 1.92 -23.06
CA ALA A 96 -1.39 1.54 -22.58
C ALA A 96 -1.32 0.04 -22.25
N LYS A 97 -2.29 -0.43 -21.47
CA LYS A 97 -2.38 -1.83 -21.02
C LYS A 97 -2.53 -2.78 -22.21
N ALA A 98 -3.33 -2.42 -23.21
CA ALA A 98 -3.48 -3.20 -24.44
C ALA A 98 -2.16 -3.32 -25.21
N SER A 99 -1.44 -2.22 -25.42
CA SER A 99 -0.14 -2.22 -26.11
C SER A 99 0.91 -3.03 -25.33
N PHE A 100 0.99 -2.88 -24.02
CA PHE A 100 1.90 -3.68 -23.18
C PHE A 100 1.60 -5.18 -23.23
N LYS A 101 0.31 -5.56 -23.30
CA LYS A 101 -0.09 -6.96 -23.49
C LYS A 101 0.40 -7.50 -24.84
N GLY A 102 0.30 -6.71 -25.90
CA GLY A 102 0.85 -7.03 -27.23
C GLY A 102 2.37 -7.26 -27.18
N ILE A 103 3.12 -6.32 -26.59
CA ILE A 103 4.58 -6.42 -26.42
C ILE A 103 4.96 -7.65 -25.59
N SER A 104 4.25 -7.92 -24.49
CA SER A 104 4.50 -9.08 -23.64
C SER A 104 4.29 -10.41 -24.41
N LYS A 105 3.25 -10.48 -25.24
CA LYS A 105 3.00 -11.64 -26.11
C LYS A 105 4.12 -11.83 -27.12
N LEU A 106 4.55 -10.76 -27.80
CA LEU A 106 5.67 -10.80 -28.74
C LEU A 106 6.96 -11.28 -28.06
N LYS A 107 7.30 -10.74 -26.88
CA LYS A 107 8.46 -11.16 -26.10
C LYS A 107 8.43 -12.67 -25.78
N LYS A 108 7.27 -13.21 -25.40
CA LYS A 108 7.11 -14.65 -25.15
C LYS A 108 7.34 -15.46 -26.42
N ASN A 109 6.79 -15.04 -27.56
CA ASN A 109 6.98 -15.71 -28.84
C ASN A 109 8.45 -15.72 -29.26
N LEU A 110 9.14 -14.58 -29.15
CA LEU A 110 10.57 -14.47 -29.47
C LEU A 110 11.43 -15.34 -28.54
N ASN A 111 11.15 -15.37 -27.24
CA ASN A 111 11.86 -16.24 -26.30
C ASN A 111 11.63 -17.73 -26.59
N SER A 112 10.39 -18.09 -26.94
CA SER A 112 10.06 -19.47 -27.33
C SER A 112 10.82 -19.85 -28.59
N LEU A 113 10.86 -18.97 -29.60
CA LEU A 113 11.60 -19.18 -30.82
C LEU A 113 13.10 -19.32 -30.56
N LEU A 114 13.69 -18.45 -29.75
CA LEU A 114 15.10 -18.50 -29.35
C LEU A 114 15.42 -19.81 -28.64
N TYR A 115 14.54 -20.27 -27.74
CA TYR A 115 14.69 -21.55 -27.06
C TYR A 115 14.69 -22.71 -28.06
N THR A 116 13.73 -22.74 -28.98
CA THR A 116 13.66 -23.78 -30.02
C THR A 116 14.91 -23.75 -30.90
N LEU A 117 15.38 -22.58 -31.34
CA LEU A 117 16.60 -22.43 -32.13
C LEU A 117 17.84 -22.97 -31.40
N LYS A 118 17.94 -22.71 -30.09
CA LYS A 118 19.10 -23.11 -29.28
C LYS A 118 19.14 -24.61 -28.98
N PHE A 119 17.99 -25.22 -28.69
CA PHE A 119 17.94 -26.57 -28.14
C PHE A 119 17.33 -27.61 -29.07
N SER A 120 16.53 -27.20 -30.06
CA SER A 120 15.82 -28.12 -30.96
C SER A 120 15.53 -27.48 -32.32
N PRO A 121 16.54 -26.99 -33.06
CA PRO A 121 16.33 -26.27 -34.33
C PRO A 121 15.59 -27.11 -35.38
N GLN A 122 15.71 -28.44 -35.32
CA GLN A 122 14.98 -29.38 -36.17
C GLN A 122 13.44 -29.33 -35.99
N ASN A 123 12.96 -28.87 -34.83
CA ASN A 123 11.53 -28.80 -34.50
C ASN A 123 10.86 -27.49 -34.95
N ILE A 124 11.62 -26.57 -35.55
CA ILE A 124 11.09 -25.31 -36.09
C ILE A 124 10.14 -25.66 -37.24
N CYS A 125 8.88 -25.25 -37.12
CA CYS A 125 7.86 -25.52 -38.14
C CYS A 125 7.81 -24.40 -39.18
N GLU A 126 8.40 -23.26 -38.86
CA GLU A 126 8.32 -22.01 -39.60
C GLU A 126 9.31 -21.99 -40.78
N TRP A 127 8.75 -22.00 -41.99
CA TRP A 127 9.53 -22.18 -43.22
C TRP A 127 10.56 -21.07 -43.47
N ASN A 128 10.24 -19.81 -43.17
CA ASN A 128 11.18 -18.69 -43.34
C ASN A 128 12.41 -18.83 -42.42
N ILE A 129 12.21 -19.38 -41.22
CA ILE A 129 13.30 -19.62 -40.27
C ILE A 129 14.15 -20.81 -40.74
N LYS A 130 13.51 -21.88 -41.21
CA LYS A 130 14.22 -23.01 -41.85
C LYS A 130 15.02 -22.57 -43.08
N LYS A 131 14.47 -21.68 -43.92
CA LYS A 131 15.16 -21.10 -45.07
C LYS A 131 16.41 -20.35 -44.62
N ILE A 132 16.29 -19.47 -43.62
CA ILE A 132 17.43 -18.70 -43.09
C ILE A 132 18.51 -19.65 -42.54
N LEU A 133 18.13 -20.66 -41.77
CA LEU A 133 19.07 -21.64 -41.21
C LEU A 133 19.81 -22.47 -42.29
N ALA A 134 19.30 -22.53 -43.52
CA ALA A 134 19.90 -23.23 -44.64
C ALA A 134 20.77 -22.34 -45.54
N GLN A 135 20.76 -21.01 -45.33
CA GLN A 135 21.55 -20.05 -46.10
C GLN A 135 22.99 -19.96 -45.60
N ASP A 136 23.88 -19.43 -46.45
CA ASP A 136 25.18 -18.97 -46.00
C ASP A 136 25.07 -17.71 -45.12
N VAL A 137 26.11 -17.43 -44.33
CA VAL A 137 26.10 -16.36 -43.32
C VAL A 137 25.84 -14.98 -43.94
N GLN A 138 26.41 -14.70 -45.11
CA GLN A 138 26.28 -13.40 -45.77
C GLN A 138 24.83 -13.15 -46.21
N LYS A 139 24.20 -14.13 -46.85
CA LYS A 139 22.78 -14.04 -47.25
C LYS A 139 21.83 -14.00 -46.05
N THR A 140 22.19 -14.68 -44.96
CA THR A 140 21.42 -14.63 -43.71
C THR A 140 21.40 -13.22 -43.15
N ILE A 141 22.56 -12.55 -43.10
CA ILE A 141 22.67 -11.17 -42.63
C ILE A 141 21.85 -10.23 -43.53
N GLU A 142 21.98 -10.35 -44.85
CA GLU A 142 21.20 -9.55 -45.80
C GLU A 142 19.69 -9.74 -45.62
N ASP A 143 19.20 -10.99 -45.55
CA ASP A 143 17.77 -11.28 -45.34
C ASP A 143 17.28 -10.71 -43.98
N LEU A 144 18.03 -10.90 -42.89
CA LEU A 144 17.63 -10.45 -41.54
C LEU A 144 17.63 -8.92 -41.40
N THR A 145 18.49 -8.20 -42.10
CA THR A 145 18.49 -6.72 -42.06
C THR A 145 17.22 -6.10 -42.65
N THR A 146 16.45 -6.87 -43.43
CA THR A 146 15.15 -6.43 -43.98
C THR A 146 13.96 -6.72 -43.05
N TRP A 147 14.19 -7.41 -41.93
CA TRP A 147 13.13 -7.83 -41.01
C TRP A 147 12.82 -6.73 -39.98
N GLU A 148 11.70 -6.06 -40.17
CA GLU A 148 11.13 -5.16 -39.17
C GLU A 148 10.10 -5.92 -38.31
N LEU A 149 10.58 -6.74 -37.39
CA LEU A 149 9.74 -7.67 -36.59
C LEU A 149 8.63 -6.98 -35.80
N PHE A 150 8.84 -5.72 -35.41
CA PHE A 150 7.83 -4.87 -34.79
C PHE A 150 8.18 -3.40 -35.00
N SER A 151 7.17 -2.54 -34.97
CA SER A 151 7.34 -1.09 -34.87
C SER A 151 6.52 -0.54 -33.71
N VAL A 152 7.03 0.49 -33.05
CA VAL A 152 6.32 1.24 -32.01
C VAL A 152 6.41 2.71 -32.40
N SER A 153 5.27 3.34 -32.63
CA SER A 153 5.19 4.78 -32.84
C SER A 153 4.33 5.43 -31.76
N PHE A 154 4.76 6.61 -31.32
CA PHE A 154 4.06 7.43 -30.35
C PHE A 154 3.46 8.63 -31.08
N ASN A 155 2.14 8.77 -31.04
CA ASN A 155 1.48 9.95 -31.55
C ASN A 155 1.34 10.97 -30.40
N ILE A 156 2.30 11.88 -30.29
CA ILE A 156 2.38 12.87 -29.20
C ILE A 156 1.64 14.17 -29.58
N GLU A 157 1.44 14.43 -30.87
CA GLU A 157 1.10 15.78 -31.34
C GLU A 157 -0.38 16.17 -31.17
N MET A 158 -1.30 15.23 -30.92
CA MET A 158 -2.74 15.56 -30.86
C MET A 158 -3.56 14.90 -29.75
N PHE A 159 -2.94 14.14 -28.82
CA PHE A 159 -3.67 13.28 -27.86
C PHE A 159 -4.73 12.38 -28.53
N GLU A 160 -4.57 12.11 -29.84
CA GLU A 160 -5.48 11.27 -30.61
C GLU A 160 -5.24 9.81 -30.24
N ILE A 161 -6.33 9.09 -30.02
CA ILE A 161 -6.31 7.68 -29.67
C ILE A 161 -6.32 6.87 -30.97
N PRO A 162 -5.39 5.90 -31.17
CA PRO A 162 -4.42 5.40 -30.20
C PRO A 162 -3.09 6.19 -30.14
N TRP A 163 -2.69 6.56 -28.92
CA TRP A 163 -1.44 7.28 -28.61
C TRP A 163 -0.16 6.43 -28.77
N VAL A 164 -0.30 5.10 -28.74
CA VAL A 164 0.78 4.13 -29.02
C VAL A 164 0.25 3.17 -30.06
N ILE A 165 0.86 3.18 -31.24
CA ILE A 165 0.61 2.19 -32.29
C ILE A 165 1.71 1.15 -32.17
N PHE A 166 1.32 -0.10 -31.92
CA PHE A 166 2.22 -1.24 -31.86
C PHE A 166 1.83 -2.22 -32.94
N ASP A 167 2.65 -2.29 -33.99
CA ASP A 167 2.44 -3.22 -35.09
C ASP A 167 3.35 -4.44 -34.89
N ASN A 168 2.71 -5.59 -34.64
CA ASN A 168 3.40 -6.86 -34.51
C ASN A 168 3.54 -7.52 -35.89
N ASN A 169 4.68 -7.33 -36.54
CA ASN A 169 4.95 -7.93 -37.85
C ASN A 169 5.51 -9.36 -37.75
N TYR A 170 5.67 -9.92 -36.55
CA TYR A 170 6.23 -11.25 -36.32
C TYR A 170 5.59 -12.31 -37.24
N GLU A 171 4.27 -12.35 -37.31
CA GLU A 171 3.55 -13.34 -38.12
C GLU A 171 3.80 -13.16 -39.62
N LYS A 172 3.96 -11.90 -40.10
CA LYS A 172 4.25 -11.59 -41.50
C LYS A 172 5.59 -12.17 -41.96
N TYR A 173 6.62 -12.10 -41.13
CA TYR A 173 7.96 -12.59 -41.46
C TYR A 173 8.13 -14.08 -41.21
N ILE A 174 7.34 -14.68 -40.33
CA ILE A 174 7.57 -16.05 -39.86
C ILE A 174 6.58 -17.07 -40.44
N MET A 175 5.32 -16.69 -40.72
CA MET A 175 4.23 -17.63 -41.03
C MET A 175 3.86 -17.73 -42.53
N LEU A 176 4.43 -16.94 -43.44
CA LEU A 176 4.02 -16.95 -44.85
C LEU A 176 4.84 -17.93 -45.71
N PRO A 177 4.23 -19.00 -46.26
CA PRO A 177 4.87 -19.83 -47.27
C PRO A 177 4.83 -19.15 -48.64
N LYS A 178 5.98 -18.79 -49.22
CA LYS A 178 6.07 -18.57 -50.67
C LYS A 178 6.18 -19.93 -51.36
N LYS A 179 5.19 -20.27 -52.20
CA LYS A 179 5.36 -21.32 -53.22
C LYS A 179 6.45 -20.85 -54.20
N SER A 180 7.69 -21.27 -53.98
CA SER A 180 8.73 -21.18 -55.01
C SER A 180 9.59 -22.43 -54.94
N GLU A 181 9.58 -23.19 -56.03
CA GLU A 181 10.42 -24.35 -56.26
C GLU A 181 11.88 -23.91 -56.35
N PHE A 182 12.72 -24.34 -55.40
CA PHE A 182 14.17 -24.32 -55.57
C PHE A 182 14.75 -25.64 -55.08
N LYS A 183 15.31 -26.39 -56.02
CA LYS A 183 16.24 -27.50 -55.77
C LYS A 183 17.63 -26.88 -55.64
N HIS A 184 18.33 -27.12 -54.53
CA HIS A 184 19.80 -27.23 -54.56
C HIS A 184 20.35 -27.92 -53.32
N GLU A 185 21.31 -28.82 -53.56
CA GLU A 185 22.18 -29.48 -52.60
C GLU A 185 23.25 -28.52 -52.09
N ILE A 186 23.47 -28.48 -50.76
CA ILE A 186 24.67 -27.87 -50.16
C ILE A 186 25.20 -28.78 -49.05
N LYS A 187 26.49 -29.14 -49.17
CA LYS A 187 27.30 -29.78 -48.13
C LYS A 187 27.87 -28.69 -47.21
N SER A 188 27.56 -28.74 -45.91
CA SER A 188 28.07 -27.79 -44.92
C SER A 188 29.30 -28.33 -44.16
N LYS A 189 30.38 -27.53 -44.13
CA LYS A 189 31.51 -27.64 -43.17
C LYS A 189 31.27 -26.65 -42.02
N SER A 190 31.52 -27.07 -40.79
CA SER A 190 31.27 -26.31 -39.57
C SER A 190 32.26 -25.15 -39.35
N CYS A 191 31.76 -24.01 -38.88
CA CYS A 191 32.54 -22.94 -38.27
C CYS A 191 31.93 -22.61 -36.90
N THR A 192 32.71 -22.73 -35.82
CA THR A 192 32.18 -22.76 -34.44
C THR A 192 32.86 -21.76 -33.49
N ILE A 193 33.56 -20.72 -33.97
CA ILE A 193 34.48 -19.97 -33.08
C ILE A 193 34.15 -18.47 -32.87
N GLU A 194 33.24 -17.85 -33.63
CA GLU A 194 33.03 -16.39 -33.51
C GLU A 194 31.82 -15.93 -32.64
N ILE A 195 30.93 -16.85 -32.24
CA ILE A 195 29.70 -16.49 -31.49
C ILE A 195 29.97 -16.17 -30.01
N GLU A 196 31.03 -16.72 -29.43
CA GLU A 196 31.32 -16.60 -27.99
C GLU A 196 31.82 -15.20 -27.58
N ASN A 197 32.46 -14.48 -28.51
CA ASN A 197 32.97 -13.13 -28.26
C ASN A 197 31.89 -12.05 -28.38
N MET A 198 30.84 -12.25 -29.19
CA MET A 198 29.72 -11.31 -29.31
C MET A 198 28.78 -11.36 -28.09
N LEU A 199 28.57 -12.53 -27.47
CA LEU A 199 27.74 -12.67 -26.27
C LEU A 199 28.36 -12.01 -25.01
N ASN A 200 29.67 -11.84 -24.96
CA ASN A 200 30.35 -11.24 -23.80
C ASN A 200 30.30 -9.69 -23.79
N GLU A 201 30.20 -9.05 -24.95
CA GLU A 201 30.07 -7.59 -25.09
C GLU A 201 28.64 -7.11 -24.77
N GLU A 202 27.60 -7.83 -25.19
CA GLU A 202 26.19 -7.50 -24.83
C GLU A 202 25.94 -7.56 -23.32
N ASN A 203 26.51 -8.56 -22.64
CA ASN A 203 26.39 -8.69 -21.18
C ASN A 203 27.08 -7.55 -20.42
N ARG A 204 28.13 -6.94 -20.99
CA ARG A 204 28.80 -5.75 -20.42
C ARG A 204 27.98 -4.47 -20.64
N LEU A 205 27.39 -4.31 -21.82
CA LEU A 205 26.55 -3.14 -22.14
C LEU A 205 25.21 -3.14 -21.38
N GLU A 206 24.61 -4.30 -21.10
CA GLU A 206 23.45 -4.41 -20.21
C GLU A 206 23.76 -4.08 -18.75
N PHE A 207 25.01 -4.29 -18.30
CA PHE A 207 25.44 -3.97 -16.94
C PHE A 207 25.61 -2.46 -16.74
N ILE A 208 26.10 -1.75 -17.76
CA ILE A 208 26.31 -0.30 -17.72
C ILE A 208 24.98 0.46 -17.91
N LYS A 209 24.03 -0.03 -18.74
CA LYS A 209 22.69 0.59 -18.88
C LYS A 209 21.78 0.43 -17.64
N LYS A 210 22.16 -0.40 -16.65
CA LYS A 210 21.42 -0.57 -15.39
C LYS A 210 21.70 0.52 -14.35
N SER A 211 22.71 1.38 -14.54
CA SER A 211 23.16 2.32 -13.49
C SER A 211 22.41 3.65 -13.43
N GLU A 212 21.49 3.93 -14.35
CA GLU A 212 20.69 5.18 -14.35
C GLU A 212 19.18 4.93 -14.40
N LYS A 213 18.71 3.81 -13.81
CA LYS A 213 17.29 3.73 -13.48
C LYS A 213 17.02 4.70 -12.33
N THR A 214 16.50 5.87 -12.66
CA THR A 214 15.85 6.77 -11.72
C THR A 214 14.85 5.94 -10.91
N GLU A 215 15.19 5.68 -9.65
CA GLU A 215 14.32 4.93 -8.75
C GLU A 215 13.03 5.74 -8.62
N LEU A 216 11.93 5.21 -9.14
CA LEU A 216 10.62 5.83 -8.97
C LEU A 216 10.31 5.81 -7.47
N VAL A 217 10.25 7.00 -6.85
CA VAL A 217 9.94 7.20 -5.44
C VAL A 217 8.57 7.86 -5.27
N LEU A 218 7.72 7.31 -4.39
CA LEU A 218 6.49 7.95 -3.94
C LEU A 218 6.78 9.02 -2.90
N TYR A 219 6.10 10.16 -3.00
CA TYR A 219 6.21 11.26 -2.03
C TYR A 219 4.85 11.62 -1.46
N CYS A 220 4.83 12.06 -0.20
CA CYS A 220 3.63 12.63 0.40
C CYS A 220 3.47 14.10 -0.04
N GLU A 221 2.38 14.75 0.36
CA GLU A 221 2.11 16.17 0.07
C GLU A 221 3.21 17.13 0.57
N ASN A 222 3.94 16.74 1.62
CA ASN A 222 5.08 17.50 2.16
C ASN A 222 6.44 17.08 1.56
N ASN A 223 6.43 16.39 0.42
CA ASN A 223 7.63 15.92 -0.28
C ASN A 223 8.54 14.97 0.54
N HIS A 224 8.00 14.26 1.52
CA HIS A 224 8.73 13.18 2.18
C HIS A 224 8.59 11.87 1.40
N LYS A 225 9.71 11.15 1.23
CA LYS A 225 9.74 9.81 0.62
C LYS A 225 8.88 8.83 1.42
N LEU A 226 7.92 8.17 0.76
CA LEU A 226 7.21 7.03 1.31
C LEU A 226 8.10 5.79 1.23
N THR A 227 8.00 4.93 2.23
CA THR A 227 8.63 3.62 2.25
C THR A 227 7.57 2.55 2.44
N TRP A 228 7.77 1.39 1.82
CA TRP A 228 6.89 0.24 2.06
C TRP A 228 7.11 -0.28 3.48
N SER A 229 6.07 -0.24 4.31
CA SER A 229 6.14 -0.61 5.71
C SER A 229 5.19 -1.75 6.01
N TYR A 230 5.72 -2.80 6.64
CA TYR A 230 4.97 -3.96 7.11
C TYR A 230 4.36 -3.76 8.50
N ILE A 231 4.71 -2.66 9.17
CA ILE A 231 4.37 -2.40 10.57
C ILE A 231 3.34 -1.28 10.76
N VAL A 232 2.86 -0.66 9.68
CA VAL A 232 1.90 0.46 9.78
C VAL A 232 0.66 0.09 10.61
N PRO A 233 0.00 -1.06 10.41
CA PRO A 233 -1.15 -1.42 11.25
C PRO A 233 -0.79 -1.53 12.73
N LEU A 234 0.41 -2.05 13.03
CA LEU A 234 0.93 -2.17 14.38
C LEU A 234 1.25 -0.79 14.99
N GLU A 235 1.90 0.10 14.24
CA GLU A 235 2.18 1.48 14.65
C GLU A 235 0.88 2.24 14.96
N TYR A 236 -0.13 2.13 14.08
CA TYR A 236 -1.44 2.72 14.26
C TYR A 236 -2.15 2.19 15.50
N PHE A 237 -2.17 0.87 15.69
CA PHE A 237 -2.78 0.26 16.85
C PHE A 237 -2.20 0.81 18.16
N LEU A 238 -0.88 0.99 18.22
CA LEU A 238 -0.21 1.41 19.44
C LEU A 238 -0.29 2.92 19.69
N LEU A 239 -0.34 3.72 18.63
CA LEU A 239 -0.48 5.17 18.73
C LEU A 239 -1.94 5.59 18.98
N ARG A 240 -2.89 4.91 18.35
CA ARG A 240 -4.29 5.35 18.23
C ARG A 240 -5.31 4.35 18.80
N GLY A 241 -4.89 3.15 19.21
CA GLY A 241 -5.80 2.09 19.66
C GLY A 241 -6.60 1.42 18.52
N ASN A 242 -6.26 1.69 17.26
CA ASN A 242 -6.93 1.13 16.09
C ASN A 242 -5.89 0.76 15.03
N SER A 243 -6.01 -0.41 14.40
CA SER A 243 -5.10 -0.90 13.37
C SER A 243 -5.52 -0.56 11.94
N LEU A 244 -6.69 0.05 11.75
CA LEU A 244 -7.17 0.46 10.43
C LEU A 244 -6.35 1.65 9.91
N VAL A 245 -5.86 1.48 8.70
CA VAL A 245 -5.13 2.47 7.91
C VAL A 245 -6.06 2.95 6.79
N ARG A 246 -6.07 4.24 6.50
CA ARG A 246 -6.85 4.81 5.40
C ARG A 246 -5.93 5.23 4.27
N CYS A 247 -6.18 4.76 3.06
CA CYS A 247 -5.41 5.18 1.90
C CYS A 247 -5.72 6.64 1.55
N HIS A 248 -4.69 7.46 1.39
CA HIS A 248 -4.85 8.87 1.03
C HIS A 248 -5.41 9.07 -0.39
N PHE A 249 -5.11 8.17 -1.32
CA PHE A 249 -5.55 8.31 -2.72
C PHE A 249 -6.98 7.83 -2.97
N CYS A 250 -7.36 6.65 -2.45
CA CYS A 250 -8.69 6.08 -2.71
C CYS A 250 -9.66 6.17 -1.52
N GLY A 251 -9.21 6.62 -0.34
CA GLY A 251 -10.03 6.70 0.87
C GLY A 251 -10.38 5.35 1.51
N LYS A 252 -10.02 4.22 0.89
CA LYS A 252 -10.32 2.88 1.40
C LYS A 252 -9.59 2.62 2.71
N GLU A 253 -10.29 2.02 3.67
CA GLU A 253 -9.72 1.53 4.92
C GLU A 253 -9.25 0.08 4.77
N PHE A 254 -8.10 -0.23 5.33
CA PHE A 254 -7.48 -1.56 5.28
C PHE A 254 -6.56 -1.78 6.48
N CYS A 255 -6.18 -3.02 6.73
CA CYS A 255 -5.25 -3.40 7.81
C CYS A 255 -4.16 -4.29 7.22
N LYS A 256 -3.32 -3.74 6.34
CA LYS A 256 -2.24 -4.43 5.61
C LYS A 256 -1.01 -3.53 5.49
N SER A 257 0.12 -4.11 5.08
CA SER A 257 1.32 -3.35 4.69
C SER A 257 0.98 -2.33 3.60
N CYS A 258 1.62 -1.17 3.63
CA CYS A 258 1.39 -0.12 2.65
C CYS A 258 2.62 0.79 2.48
N TRP A 259 2.55 1.66 1.47
CA TRP A 259 3.48 2.78 1.38
C TRP A 259 3.14 3.79 2.49
N HIS A 260 4.13 4.16 3.28
CA HIS A 260 3.94 4.91 4.50
C HIS A 260 4.97 6.03 4.62
N CYS A 261 4.50 7.20 5.02
CA CYS A 261 5.33 8.29 5.51
C CYS A 261 5.13 8.44 7.02
N SER A 262 6.12 8.02 7.82
CA SER A 262 6.06 8.08 9.28
C SER A 262 6.01 9.50 9.86
N GLN A 263 6.44 10.50 9.08
CA GLN A 263 6.41 11.90 9.51
C GLN A 263 5.02 12.53 9.35
N CYS A 264 4.32 12.20 8.26
CA CYS A 264 3.02 12.78 7.93
C CYS A 264 1.84 11.85 8.26
N ALA A 265 2.09 10.59 8.62
CA ALA A 265 1.10 9.52 8.63
C ALA A 265 0.32 9.45 7.30
N PHE A 266 1.04 9.60 6.20
CA PHE A 266 0.50 9.57 4.84
C PHE A 266 0.65 8.16 4.27
N ASP A 267 -0.48 7.51 4.01
CA ASP A 267 -0.54 6.09 3.68
C ASP A 267 -1.13 5.86 2.29
N VAL A 268 -0.48 5.05 1.47
CA VAL A 268 -0.96 4.67 0.14
C VAL A 268 -1.02 3.16 0.03
N CYS A 269 -2.22 2.62 -0.22
CA CYS A 269 -2.43 1.18 -0.36
C CYS A 269 -1.65 0.62 -1.57
N GLU A 270 -1.47 -0.70 -1.60
CA GLU A 270 -0.75 -1.40 -2.67
C GLU A 270 -1.31 -1.06 -4.06
N ASP A 271 -2.63 -1.17 -4.24
CA ASP A 271 -3.30 -0.95 -5.52
C ASP A 271 -3.07 0.48 -6.03
N CYS A 272 -3.18 1.46 -5.14
CA CYS A 272 -2.91 2.86 -5.47
C CYS A 272 -1.44 3.08 -5.83
N GLY A 273 -0.49 2.51 -5.09
CA GLY A 273 0.93 2.58 -5.44
C GLY A 273 1.21 1.99 -6.83
N ILE A 274 0.65 0.81 -7.13
CA ILE A 274 0.78 0.16 -8.45
C ILE A 274 0.13 1.01 -9.54
N SER A 275 -1.05 1.59 -9.29
CA SER A 275 -1.74 2.45 -10.26
C SER A 275 -0.94 3.69 -10.65
N GLN A 276 -0.05 4.15 -9.75
CA GLN A 276 0.87 5.26 -9.94
C GLN A 276 2.22 4.83 -10.55
N GLY A 277 2.35 3.55 -10.95
CA GLY A 277 3.56 3.00 -11.59
C GLY A 277 4.63 2.50 -10.62
N PHE A 278 4.34 2.44 -9.31
CA PHE A 278 5.30 1.99 -8.31
C PHE A 278 5.16 0.50 -8.04
N ALA A 279 6.23 -0.25 -8.30
CA ALA A 279 6.30 -1.66 -7.93
C ALA A 279 6.34 -1.79 -6.40
N CYS A 280 5.47 -2.63 -5.84
CA CYS A 280 5.47 -2.93 -4.42
C CYS A 280 6.71 -3.77 -4.05
N PRO A 281 7.61 -3.30 -3.16
CA PRO A 281 8.81 -4.03 -2.75
C PRO A 281 8.46 -5.11 -1.71
N LYS A 282 7.36 -5.84 -1.95
CA LYS A 282 6.92 -6.92 -1.07
C LYS A 282 7.85 -8.12 -1.20
N LEU A 283 8.09 -8.79 -0.08
CA LEU A 283 8.78 -10.07 -0.08
C LEU A 283 7.82 -11.10 -0.66
N VAL A 284 8.25 -11.79 -1.72
CA VAL A 284 7.50 -12.89 -2.33
C VAL A 284 8.35 -14.14 -2.42
N CYS A 285 7.72 -15.31 -2.35
CA CYS A 285 8.36 -16.58 -2.66
C CYS A 285 8.54 -16.75 -4.18
N ASP A 286 9.18 -17.84 -4.61
CA ASP A 286 9.46 -18.10 -6.04
C ASP A 286 8.21 -18.23 -6.92
N LYS A 287 7.03 -18.45 -6.32
CA LYS A 287 5.72 -18.51 -6.99
C LYS A 287 4.95 -17.18 -6.92
N GLY A 288 5.55 -16.11 -6.39
CA GLY A 288 4.92 -14.79 -6.28
C GLY A 288 3.96 -14.60 -5.11
N HIS A 289 3.82 -15.57 -4.20
CA HIS A 289 3.01 -15.38 -2.98
C HIS A 289 3.75 -14.50 -1.97
N GLU A 290 3.01 -13.61 -1.31
CA GLU A 290 3.55 -12.74 -0.26
C GLU A 290 4.11 -13.55 0.91
N LEU A 291 5.28 -13.13 1.40
CA LEU A 291 5.91 -13.61 2.62
C LEU A 291 5.50 -12.71 3.78
N LEU A 292 5.02 -13.32 4.87
CA LEU A 292 4.52 -12.61 6.05
C LEU A 292 5.44 -12.84 7.23
N TRP A 293 5.54 -11.86 8.12
CA TRP A 293 6.31 -12.01 9.33
C TRP A 293 5.57 -12.90 10.33
N LYS A 294 6.12 -14.09 10.61
CA LYS A 294 5.50 -15.12 11.45
C LYS A 294 6.43 -15.53 12.59
N CYS A 295 5.97 -15.37 13.83
CA CYS A 295 6.68 -15.81 15.03
C CYS A 295 6.56 -17.32 15.28
N THR A 296 5.53 -17.95 14.70
CA THR A 296 5.07 -19.32 14.96
C THR A 296 5.76 -20.38 14.12
N VAL A 297 6.60 -19.99 13.15
CA VAL A 297 7.16 -20.89 12.13
C VAL A 297 7.88 -22.10 12.74
N ALA A 298 8.77 -21.88 13.70
CA ALA A 298 9.49 -22.98 14.35
C ALA A 298 8.53 -23.97 15.05
N GLU A 299 7.44 -23.48 15.63
CA GLU A 299 6.40 -24.34 16.24
C GLU A 299 5.59 -25.08 15.18
N ASN A 300 5.25 -24.41 14.07
CA ASN A 300 4.60 -25.05 12.92
C ASN A 300 5.42 -26.24 12.41
N TYR A 301 6.74 -26.07 12.22
CA TYR A 301 7.63 -27.16 11.84
C TYR A 301 7.75 -28.24 12.92
N ARG A 302 7.83 -27.88 14.21
CA ARG A 302 7.83 -28.87 15.30
C ARG A 302 6.62 -29.80 15.20
N ASN A 303 5.44 -29.27 14.92
CA ASN A 303 4.23 -30.09 14.81
C ASN A 303 4.18 -30.92 13.52
N LEU A 304 4.82 -30.48 12.44
CA LEU A 304 4.85 -31.20 11.16
C LEU A 304 5.92 -32.29 11.09
N CYS A 305 7.13 -32.02 11.59
CA CYS A 305 8.29 -32.90 11.46
C CYS A 305 8.99 -33.25 12.78
N GLY A 306 8.47 -32.81 13.93
CA GLY A 306 9.06 -33.07 15.24
C GLY A 306 10.23 -32.16 15.61
N ILE A 307 10.68 -31.28 14.71
CA ILE A 307 11.86 -30.43 14.91
C ILE A 307 11.47 -28.95 14.92
N ALA A 308 11.86 -28.23 15.97
CA ALA A 308 11.60 -26.79 16.13
C ALA A 308 12.56 -25.91 15.33
N SER A 309 12.81 -26.27 14.06
CA SER A 309 13.72 -25.54 13.18
C SER A 309 13.27 -25.59 11.73
N TRP A 310 13.68 -24.60 10.95
CA TRP A 310 13.40 -24.46 9.53
C TRP A 310 14.66 -23.97 8.81
N ASN A 311 14.74 -24.18 7.50
CA ASN A 311 15.87 -23.74 6.69
C ASN A 311 15.48 -22.51 5.87
N CYS A 312 16.33 -21.49 5.87
CA CYS A 312 16.11 -20.32 5.03
C CYS A 312 16.27 -20.68 3.54
N ASP A 313 15.26 -20.45 2.71
CA ASP A 313 15.31 -20.79 1.29
C ASP A 313 16.37 -20.02 0.51
N CYS A 314 16.76 -18.83 0.97
CA CYS A 314 17.79 -18.02 0.35
C CYS A 314 19.22 -18.41 0.76
N CYS A 315 19.50 -18.57 2.07
CA CYS A 315 20.87 -18.84 2.55
C CYS A 315 21.11 -20.29 3.01
N LYS A 316 20.08 -21.14 2.94
CA LYS A 316 20.07 -22.56 3.31
C LYS A 316 20.50 -22.89 4.75
N MET A 317 20.64 -21.89 5.61
CA MET A 317 20.98 -22.08 7.02
C MET A 317 19.73 -22.45 7.83
N SER A 318 19.89 -23.41 8.74
CA SER A 318 18.89 -23.73 9.77
C SER A 318 18.71 -22.58 10.77
N LYS A 319 17.46 -22.37 11.17
CA LYS A 319 16.97 -21.33 12.08
C LYS A 319 15.86 -21.89 12.97
N SER A 320 15.67 -21.29 14.13
CA SER A 320 14.64 -21.66 15.12
C SER A 320 13.85 -20.46 15.65
N LYS A 321 13.90 -19.34 14.92
CA LYS A 321 13.28 -18.06 15.30
C LYS A 321 12.19 -17.67 14.29
N ALA A 322 11.49 -16.58 14.56
CA ALA A 322 10.56 -15.96 13.62
C ALA A 322 11.17 -15.75 12.22
N SER A 323 10.36 -15.97 11.18
CA SER A 323 10.76 -15.89 9.76
C SER A 323 9.76 -15.05 8.97
N TRP A 324 10.16 -14.65 7.76
CA TRP A 324 9.23 -14.28 6.72
C TRP A 324 8.76 -15.56 6.03
N HIS A 325 7.50 -15.94 6.22
CA HIS A 325 6.95 -17.24 5.86
C HIS A 325 5.85 -17.12 4.82
N CYS A 326 5.81 -18.06 3.88
CA CYS A 326 4.70 -18.25 2.97
C CYS A 326 4.00 -19.56 3.31
N ASP A 327 2.78 -19.46 3.84
CA ASP A 327 2.01 -20.63 4.28
C ASP A 327 1.71 -21.62 3.15
N LEU A 328 1.56 -21.13 1.91
CA LEU A 328 1.22 -21.94 0.74
C LEU A 328 2.40 -22.74 0.20
N CYS A 329 3.57 -22.10 0.09
CA CYS A 329 4.77 -22.72 -0.49
C CYS A 329 5.69 -23.35 0.56
N LYS A 330 5.45 -23.07 1.85
CA LYS A 330 6.40 -23.34 2.93
C LYS A 330 7.78 -22.74 2.65
N TYR A 331 7.76 -21.55 2.03
CA TYR A 331 8.98 -20.79 1.75
C TYR A 331 9.30 -19.91 2.95
N ASP A 332 10.53 -20.01 3.44
CA ASP A 332 11.01 -19.35 4.64
C ASP A 332 12.22 -18.46 4.34
N LEU A 333 12.10 -17.18 4.68
CA LEU A 333 13.17 -16.21 4.51
C LEU A 333 13.62 -15.67 5.87
N CYS A 334 14.89 -15.88 6.19
CA CYS A 334 15.45 -15.36 7.44
C CYS A 334 15.62 -13.84 7.41
N GLN A 335 15.62 -13.23 8.60
CA GLN A 335 15.77 -11.78 8.76
C GLN A 335 17.01 -11.21 8.07
N LYS A 336 18.14 -11.93 8.05
CA LYS A 336 19.37 -11.47 7.37
C LYS A 336 19.18 -11.41 5.86
N CYS A 337 18.43 -12.34 5.28
CA CYS A 337 18.14 -12.35 3.85
C CYS A 337 17.07 -11.31 3.49
N ALA A 338 16.00 -11.17 4.29
CA ALA A 338 14.98 -10.14 4.09
C ALA A 338 15.55 -8.71 4.10
N ARG A 339 16.56 -8.44 4.95
CA ARG A 339 17.28 -7.15 4.98
C ARG A 339 17.98 -6.79 3.66
N LYS A 340 18.39 -7.79 2.86
CA LYS A 340 18.98 -7.53 1.54
C LYS A 340 17.97 -6.88 0.58
N SER A 341 16.69 -7.15 0.81
CA SER A 341 15.56 -6.50 0.13
C SER A 341 15.05 -5.28 0.89
N GLN A 342 15.86 -4.69 1.77
CA GLN A 342 15.53 -3.53 2.62
C GLN A 342 14.34 -3.73 3.57
N VAL A 343 13.92 -4.98 3.81
CA VAL A 343 12.84 -5.29 4.74
C VAL A 343 13.41 -5.58 6.12
N LEU A 344 13.07 -4.73 7.09
CA LEU A 344 13.49 -4.87 8.47
C LEU A 344 12.48 -5.73 9.26
N PRO A 345 12.95 -6.68 10.08
CA PRO A 345 12.06 -7.40 10.99
C PRO A 345 11.55 -6.48 12.11
N ILE A 346 10.37 -6.79 12.64
CA ILE A 346 9.80 -6.12 13.81
C ILE A 346 10.65 -6.47 15.03
N LYS A 347 11.51 -5.55 15.45
CA LYS A 347 12.37 -5.72 16.62
C LYS A 347 12.37 -4.44 17.43
N LEU A 348 11.85 -4.53 18.65
CA LEU A 348 11.87 -3.42 19.58
C LEU A 348 13.19 -3.32 20.32
N LYS A 349 13.69 -4.41 20.90
CA LYS A 349 14.93 -4.38 21.71
C LYS A 349 14.91 -3.21 22.71
N ASP A 350 16.01 -2.46 22.76
CA ASP A 350 16.24 -1.20 23.46
C ASP A 350 15.54 -0.01 22.81
N LYS A 351 14.48 -0.23 22.03
CA LYS A 351 13.72 0.83 21.36
C LYS A 351 12.24 0.72 21.68
N CYS A 352 11.58 1.85 21.70
CA CYS A 352 10.12 1.91 21.75
C CYS A 352 9.55 1.47 20.40
N ILE A 353 8.22 1.41 20.31
CA ILE A 353 7.58 0.94 19.08
C ILE A 353 7.80 1.85 17.87
N LEU A 354 8.04 3.13 18.10
CA LEU A 354 8.37 4.12 17.08
C LEU A 354 9.87 4.13 16.76
N ASN A 355 10.60 3.06 17.11
CA ASN A 355 12.02 2.88 16.83
C ASN A 355 12.95 3.95 17.47
N HIS A 356 12.47 4.73 18.44
CA HIS A 356 13.31 5.58 19.28
C HIS A 356 13.97 4.77 20.39
N ASN A 357 15.19 5.13 20.78
CA ASN A 357 15.91 4.45 21.85
C ASN A 357 15.22 4.64 23.22
N LEU A 358 15.12 3.55 23.97
CA LEU A 358 14.70 3.51 25.36
C LEU A 358 15.93 3.67 26.25
N LYS A 359 15.87 4.64 27.15
CA LYS A 359 16.91 4.85 28.17
C LYS A 359 16.43 4.31 29.51
N GLN A 360 17.30 3.57 30.17
CA GLN A 360 17.08 3.11 31.53
C GLN A 360 17.30 4.28 32.49
N GLU A 361 16.30 4.60 33.29
CA GLU A 361 16.32 5.76 34.20
C GLU A 361 15.68 5.40 35.54
N MET A 362 16.25 5.95 36.62
CA MET A 362 15.57 6.00 37.92
C MET A 362 14.61 7.19 37.94
N TYR A 363 13.42 7.01 38.52
CA TYR A 363 12.41 8.06 38.48
C TYR A 363 11.61 8.15 39.77
N LEU A 364 11.24 9.38 40.16
CA LEU A 364 10.51 9.73 41.39
C LEU A 364 9.12 10.34 41.09
N GLY A 365 8.30 9.71 40.24
CA GLY A 365 6.96 10.26 39.96
C GLY A 365 5.95 9.32 39.32
N ASN A 366 4.72 9.81 39.14
CA ASN A 366 3.50 9.03 38.89
C ASN A 366 3.27 8.60 37.42
N PHE A 367 4.24 7.94 36.79
CA PHE A 367 4.06 7.42 35.43
C PHE A 367 3.38 6.04 35.44
N LYS A 368 2.57 5.77 34.43
CA LYS A 368 2.01 4.44 34.17
C LYS A 368 2.82 3.76 33.07
N CYS A 369 3.09 2.48 33.25
CA CYS A 369 3.69 1.67 32.20
C CYS A 369 2.73 1.56 31.01
N LYS A 370 3.22 1.79 29.79
CA LYS A 370 2.40 1.70 28.58
C LYS A 370 1.92 0.27 28.25
N ASP A 371 2.62 -0.74 28.77
CA ASP A 371 2.28 -2.14 28.50
C ASP A 371 1.37 -2.76 29.57
N CYS A 372 1.52 -2.38 30.85
CA CYS A 372 0.71 -2.95 31.95
C CYS A 372 -0.23 -1.97 32.63
N SER A 373 -0.15 -0.68 32.31
CA SER A 373 -0.88 0.40 32.99
C SER A 373 -0.60 0.55 34.50
N GLU A 374 0.22 -0.31 35.11
CA GLU A 374 0.64 -0.19 36.51
C GLU A 374 1.51 1.05 36.71
N LYS A 375 1.42 1.63 37.91
CA LYS A 375 2.29 2.74 38.32
C LYS A 375 3.74 2.24 38.37
N ILE A 376 4.64 3.01 37.76
CA ILE A 376 6.08 2.77 37.79
C ILE A 376 6.63 3.42 39.06
N ILE A 377 7.05 2.60 40.02
CA ILE A 377 7.60 3.06 41.30
C ILE A 377 9.14 3.15 41.30
N ASP A 378 9.82 2.40 40.43
CA ASP A 378 11.28 2.28 40.42
C ASP A 378 11.87 2.50 39.00
N LEU A 379 12.95 1.78 38.72
CA LEU A 379 13.67 1.73 37.44
C LEU A 379 12.72 1.47 36.26
N ARG A 380 12.80 2.36 35.27
CA ARG A 380 12.01 2.29 34.04
C ARG A 380 12.87 2.43 32.81
N TYR A 381 12.27 2.05 31.69
CA TYR A 381 12.79 2.35 30.37
C TYR A 381 11.89 3.40 29.75
N SER A 382 12.48 4.54 29.39
CA SER A 382 11.77 5.71 28.89
C SER A 382 12.24 6.09 27.50
N CYS A 383 11.30 6.44 26.64
CA CYS A 383 11.58 7.20 25.43
C CYS A 383 10.99 8.59 25.60
N HIS A 384 11.85 9.61 25.72
CA HIS A 384 11.43 11.00 25.87
C HIS A 384 10.80 11.58 24.59
N ASN A 385 11.19 11.07 23.41
CA ASN A 385 10.63 11.53 22.13
C ASN A 385 9.13 11.28 22.00
N CYS A 386 8.61 10.21 22.61
CA CYS A 386 7.21 9.82 22.48
C CYS A 386 6.52 9.56 23.83
N ASN A 387 7.13 9.96 24.94
CA ASN A 387 6.61 9.78 26.30
C ASN A 387 6.20 8.31 26.58
N TYR A 388 6.97 7.36 26.02
CA TYR A 388 6.71 5.93 26.16
C TYR A 388 7.54 5.37 27.31
N HIS A 389 6.85 4.93 28.36
CA HIS A 389 7.47 4.42 29.58
C HIS A 389 7.05 2.98 29.83
N ILE A 390 8.02 2.11 30.11
CA ILE A 390 7.74 0.71 30.45
C ILE A 390 8.47 0.32 31.75
N CYS A 391 7.79 -0.48 32.58
CA CYS A 391 8.33 -0.95 33.84
C CYS A 391 9.35 -2.07 33.61
N ARG A 392 10.16 -2.36 34.63
CA ARG A 392 11.17 -3.43 34.63
C ARG A 392 10.60 -4.84 34.36
N LYS A 393 9.32 -5.08 34.66
CA LYS A 393 8.65 -6.36 34.34
C LYS A 393 8.32 -6.44 32.86
N CYS A 394 7.73 -5.38 32.29
CA CYS A 394 7.33 -5.34 30.88
C CYS A 394 8.51 -5.33 29.91
N ILE A 395 9.63 -4.66 30.22
CA ILE A 395 10.81 -4.64 29.33
C ILE A 395 11.35 -6.06 29.03
N LYS A 396 11.24 -7.02 29.97
CA LYS A 396 11.66 -8.41 29.73
C LYS A 396 10.86 -9.05 28.60
N ASN A 397 9.56 -8.73 28.51
CA ASN A 397 8.66 -9.23 27.48
C ASN A 397 8.69 -8.38 26.21
N HIS A 398 9.04 -7.10 26.35
CA HIS A 398 9.16 -6.15 25.25
C HIS A 398 10.12 -6.64 24.16
N ASN A 399 11.14 -7.42 24.56
CA ASN A 399 12.15 -7.98 23.67
C ASN A 399 11.75 -9.30 22.99
N LEU A 400 10.60 -9.86 23.35
CA LEU A 400 10.06 -11.06 22.69
C LEU A 400 9.53 -10.71 21.30
N ASP A 401 9.41 -11.73 20.43
CA ASP A 401 8.93 -11.53 19.08
C ASP A 401 7.46 -11.07 19.09
N ILE A 402 7.14 -10.16 18.16
CA ILE A 402 5.82 -9.52 18.04
C ILE A 402 5.20 -9.98 16.73
N PRO A 403 3.89 -10.30 16.73
CA PRO A 403 3.17 -10.60 15.50
C PRO A 403 3.18 -9.40 14.56
N GLN A 404 3.04 -9.67 13.26
CA GLN A 404 2.94 -8.59 12.29
C GLN A 404 1.66 -7.78 12.48
N TYR A 405 0.55 -8.48 12.78
CA TYR A 405 -0.76 -7.88 12.92
C TYR A 405 -1.12 -7.69 14.40
N PRO A 406 -1.65 -6.51 14.78
CA PRO A 406 -2.06 -6.23 16.16
C PRO A 406 -3.37 -6.90 16.57
N ILE A 407 -3.92 -7.84 15.78
CA ILE A 407 -5.10 -8.64 16.18
C ILE A 407 -4.82 -9.53 17.40
N LEU A 408 -3.55 -9.89 17.63
CA LEU A 408 -3.18 -10.72 18.76
C LEU A 408 -3.07 -9.87 20.02
N THR A 409 -4.22 -9.48 20.55
CA THR A 409 -4.38 -8.79 21.82
C THR A 409 -5.13 -9.65 22.83
N CYS A 410 -4.98 -9.33 24.11
CA CYS A 410 -5.85 -9.85 25.15
C CYS A 410 -7.15 -9.02 25.25
N PHE A 411 -8.06 -9.42 26.14
CA PHE A 411 -9.32 -8.73 26.43
C PHE A 411 -9.19 -7.29 26.97
N ASN A 412 -7.98 -6.84 27.33
CA ASN A 412 -7.68 -5.45 27.71
C ASN A 412 -6.84 -4.73 26.63
N ASP A 413 -6.87 -5.22 25.38
CA ASP A 413 -6.14 -4.68 24.24
C ASP A 413 -4.61 -4.61 24.40
N HIS A 414 -4.03 -5.33 25.37
CA HIS A 414 -2.58 -5.46 25.44
C HIS A 414 -2.09 -6.37 24.32
N LEU A 415 -1.13 -5.88 23.55
CA LEU A 415 -0.49 -6.64 22.47
C LEU A 415 0.28 -7.84 23.03
N LEU A 416 0.01 -9.03 22.49
CA LEU A 416 0.64 -10.28 22.93
C LEU A 416 2.08 -10.40 22.42
N ARG A 417 2.87 -11.22 23.10
CA ARG A 417 4.29 -11.48 22.81
C ARG A 417 4.55 -12.97 22.69
N TRP A 418 5.31 -13.38 21.68
CA TRP A 418 5.62 -14.78 21.46
C TRP A 418 6.64 -15.32 22.48
N ASN A 419 6.28 -16.38 23.19
CA ASN A 419 7.11 -17.09 24.15
C ASN A 419 7.04 -18.60 23.91
N SER A 420 8.19 -19.21 23.59
CA SER A 420 8.32 -20.63 23.24
C SER A 420 8.67 -21.55 24.41
N GLN A 421 8.67 -21.04 25.65
CA GLN A 421 9.18 -21.75 26.83
C GLN A 421 8.15 -21.79 27.97
N ILE A 422 6.85 -21.78 27.65
CA ILE A 422 5.80 -21.74 28.67
C ILE A 422 4.72 -22.80 28.42
N PHE A 423 4.33 -23.49 29.50
CA PHE A 423 3.15 -24.34 29.51
C PHE A 423 1.94 -23.49 29.91
N PHE A 424 0.85 -23.61 29.15
CA PHE A 424 -0.33 -22.78 29.34
C PHE A 424 -1.58 -23.45 28.76
N ILE A 425 -2.74 -22.95 29.18
CA ILE A 425 -4.04 -23.21 28.57
C ILE A 425 -4.37 -22.07 27.61
N CYS A 426 -4.61 -22.38 26.34
CA CYS A 426 -4.98 -21.36 25.35
C CYS A 426 -6.36 -20.76 25.66
N ASN A 427 -6.46 -19.43 25.79
CA ASN A 427 -7.71 -18.71 26.02
C ASN A 427 -8.65 -18.70 24.80
N ALA A 428 -8.28 -19.27 23.65
CA ALA A 428 -9.18 -19.40 22.50
C ALA A 428 -9.71 -20.82 22.32
N CYS A 429 -8.85 -21.84 22.49
CA CYS A 429 -9.21 -23.24 22.21
C CYS A 429 -9.15 -24.17 23.43
N GLU A 430 -8.79 -23.66 24.60
CA GLU A 430 -8.75 -24.36 25.89
C GLU A 430 -7.83 -25.60 25.92
N LYS A 431 -6.90 -25.71 24.96
CA LYS A 431 -5.90 -26.78 24.92
C LYS A 431 -4.62 -26.39 25.63
N ASN A 432 -4.00 -27.37 26.30
CA ASN A 432 -2.65 -27.27 26.86
C ASN A 432 -1.59 -27.27 25.75
N LYS A 433 -0.65 -26.33 25.78
CA LYS A 433 0.40 -26.15 24.76
C LYS A 433 1.71 -25.66 25.41
N GLN A 434 2.82 -25.68 24.64
CA GLN A 434 4.19 -25.38 25.11
C GLN A 434 4.78 -24.05 24.59
N SER A 435 4.07 -23.38 23.69
CA SER A 435 4.46 -22.09 23.10
C SER A 435 3.23 -21.22 22.87
N SER A 436 3.31 -19.94 23.24
CA SER A 436 2.15 -19.04 23.18
C SER A 436 2.50 -17.61 22.77
N PHE A 437 1.50 -16.91 22.25
CA PHE A 437 1.42 -15.46 22.37
C PHE A 437 0.82 -15.13 23.73
N ASN A 438 1.61 -14.54 24.61
CA ASN A 438 1.27 -14.29 26.01
C ASN A 438 1.17 -12.78 26.31
N CYS A 439 0.17 -12.42 27.12
CA CYS A 439 0.11 -11.17 27.87
C CYS A 439 0.37 -11.50 29.34
N ILE A 440 1.55 -11.13 29.86
CA ILE A 440 1.92 -11.42 31.24
C ILE A 440 0.99 -10.70 32.23
N ASN A 441 0.48 -9.53 31.86
CA ASN A 441 -0.30 -8.70 32.78
C ASN A 441 -1.71 -9.26 32.98
N CYS A 442 -2.31 -9.79 31.91
CA CYS A 442 -3.65 -10.36 31.95
C CYS A 442 -3.65 -11.87 32.12
N ASN A 443 -2.46 -12.50 32.20
CA ASN A 443 -2.28 -13.94 32.13
C ASN A 443 -3.08 -14.58 30.99
N PHE A 444 -3.01 -13.96 29.81
CA PHE A 444 -3.81 -14.32 28.64
C PHE A 444 -2.90 -14.90 27.56
N ASN A 445 -3.31 -16.01 26.95
CA ASN A 445 -2.48 -16.78 26.05
C ASN A 445 -3.24 -17.27 24.80
N TYR A 446 -2.62 -17.12 23.63
CA TYR A 446 -3.00 -17.89 22.44
C TYR A 446 -1.95 -18.92 22.07
N CYS A 447 -2.38 -20.12 21.70
CA CYS A 447 -1.49 -21.03 21.00
C CYS A 447 -1.25 -20.57 19.56
N TYR A 448 -0.17 -21.08 18.96
CA TYR A 448 0.22 -20.72 17.59
C TYR A 448 -0.89 -20.99 16.57
N GLU A 449 -1.64 -22.10 16.69
CA GLU A 449 -2.73 -22.46 15.76
C GLU A 449 -3.88 -21.45 15.79
N CYS A 450 -4.22 -20.95 16.98
CA CYS A 450 -5.26 -19.94 17.15
C CYS A 450 -4.77 -18.58 16.66
N ALA A 451 -3.54 -18.22 16.99
CA ALA A 451 -2.93 -16.98 16.54
C ALA A 451 -2.82 -16.90 15.01
N ASP A 452 -2.27 -17.92 14.36
CA ASP A 452 -2.17 -17.98 12.90
C ASP A 452 -3.55 -17.88 12.24
N TYR A 453 -4.56 -18.54 12.80
CA TYR A 453 -5.92 -18.46 12.30
C TYR A 453 -6.55 -17.07 12.44
N LEU A 454 -6.30 -16.37 13.56
CA LEU A 454 -6.78 -15.00 13.76
C LEU A 454 -6.13 -14.04 12.76
N GLU A 455 -4.81 -14.15 12.56
CA GLU A 455 -4.11 -13.36 11.54
C GLU A 455 -4.66 -13.63 10.13
N ASP A 456 -4.95 -14.89 9.81
CA ASP A 456 -5.55 -15.28 8.52
C ASP A 456 -6.95 -14.69 8.31
N ILE A 457 -7.78 -14.63 9.36
CA ILE A 457 -9.12 -14.02 9.27
C ILE A 457 -9.02 -12.58 8.80
N ILE A 458 -8.15 -11.78 9.41
CA ILE A 458 -8.01 -10.36 9.03
C ILE A 458 -7.37 -10.22 7.67
N ARG A 459 -6.32 -10.99 7.40
CA ARG A 459 -5.57 -10.88 6.15
C ARG A 459 -6.39 -11.27 4.93
N MET A 460 -7.13 -12.38 5.03
CA MET A 460 -7.97 -12.90 3.96
C MET A 460 -9.39 -12.34 3.99
N ASP A 461 -9.68 -11.40 4.90
CA ASP A 461 -11.01 -10.80 5.09
C ASP A 461 -12.12 -11.87 5.23
N ILE A 462 -11.85 -12.88 6.08
CA ILE A 462 -12.77 -14.00 6.29
C ILE A 462 -13.94 -13.51 7.15
N ILE A 463 -15.01 -13.11 6.49
CA ILE A 463 -16.27 -12.73 7.13
C ILE A 463 -17.17 -13.96 7.24
N ARG A 464 -17.79 -14.13 8.41
CA ARG A 464 -18.78 -15.20 8.65
C ARG A 464 -20.06 -14.65 9.20
N TYR A 465 -21.12 -15.37 8.93
CA TYR A 465 -22.46 -15.01 9.33
C TYR A 465 -23.06 -16.12 10.18
N ASP A 466 -23.97 -15.76 11.08
CA ASP A 466 -24.84 -16.72 11.75
C ASP A 466 -25.98 -17.19 10.83
N ASN A 467 -26.89 -18.02 11.36
CA ASN A 467 -28.03 -18.55 10.60
C ASN A 467 -29.03 -17.46 10.17
N ASN A 468 -28.95 -16.26 10.74
CA ASN A 468 -29.82 -15.12 10.41
C ASN A 468 -29.13 -14.14 9.46
N GLY A 469 -27.91 -14.45 8.96
CA GLY A 469 -27.17 -13.57 8.06
C GLY A 469 -26.45 -12.42 8.76
N HIS A 470 -26.34 -12.42 10.10
CA HIS A 470 -25.59 -11.39 10.82
C HIS A 470 -24.12 -11.76 10.97
N GLN A 471 -23.23 -10.77 10.77
CA GLN A 471 -21.78 -10.99 10.86
C GLN A 471 -21.36 -11.38 12.28
N LEU A 472 -20.54 -12.43 12.37
CA LEU A 472 -19.85 -12.84 13.58
C LEU A 472 -18.58 -12.00 13.76
N LYS A 473 -18.46 -11.32 14.90
CA LYS A 473 -17.30 -10.50 15.29
C LYS A 473 -16.49 -11.19 16.39
N ILE A 474 -15.19 -10.91 16.44
CA ILE A 474 -14.33 -11.36 17.55
C ILE A 474 -14.79 -10.66 18.83
N PHE A 475 -14.98 -11.44 19.89
CA PHE A 475 -15.42 -10.97 21.19
C PHE A 475 -14.72 -11.77 22.30
N PHE A 476 -14.63 -11.19 23.49
CA PHE A 476 -14.09 -11.86 24.68
C PHE A 476 -15.19 -12.02 25.71
N THR A 477 -15.39 -13.25 26.19
CA THR A 477 -16.33 -13.50 27.28
C THR A 477 -15.85 -12.78 28.55
N ILE A 478 -16.65 -11.81 29.02
CA ILE A 478 -16.43 -11.16 30.30
C ILE A 478 -17.32 -11.87 31.33
N GLU A 479 -16.83 -12.03 32.55
CA GLU A 479 -17.64 -12.52 33.66
C GLU A 479 -18.72 -11.47 33.97
N VAL A 480 -19.92 -11.69 33.43
CA VAL A 480 -21.08 -10.88 33.79
C VAL A 480 -21.74 -11.59 34.96
N GLU A 481 -21.87 -10.90 36.10
CA GLU A 481 -22.48 -11.43 37.34
C GLU A 481 -23.95 -11.86 37.16
N SER A 482 -24.57 -11.57 36.00
CA SER A 482 -25.94 -11.96 35.66
C SER A 482 -26.00 -13.30 34.90
N ASN A 483 -26.86 -14.21 35.40
CA ASN A 483 -27.24 -15.57 34.93
C ASN A 483 -27.61 -15.78 33.43
N MET A 484 -27.27 -14.86 32.52
CA MET A 484 -27.60 -14.97 31.09
C MET A 484 -26.69 -15.99 30.37
N CYS A 485 -27.26 -16.69 29.38
CA CYS A 485 -26.76 -17.86 28.65
C CYS A 485 -25.44 -17.70 27.84
N LEU A 486 -24.52 -16.83 28.25
CA LEU A 486 -23.31 -16.42 27.53
C LEU A 486 -22.17 -17.45 27.55
N ASN A 487 -22.40 -18.63 28.13
CA ASN A 487 -21.31 -19.50 28.55
C ASN A 487 -21.11 -20.73 27.67
N TYR A 488 -21.76 -20.87 26.50
CA TYR A 488 -21.61 -22.08 25.68
C TYR A 488 -21.47 -21.77 24.19
N CYS A 489 -20.63 -22.53 23.51
CA CYS A 489 -20.55 -22.52 22.05
C CYS A 489 -21.84 -23.09 21.46
N LYS A 490 -22.54 -22.32 20.61
CA LYS A 490 -23.79 -22.73 19.98
C LYS A 490 -23.66 -24.00 19.14
N THR A 491 -22.48 -24.28 18.59
CA THR A 491 -22.23 -25.41 17.68
C THR A 491 -21.82 -26.69 18.41
N CYS A 492 -20.93 -26.61 19.41
CA CYS A 492 -20.40 -27.80 20.09
C CYS A 492 -20.83 -27.92 21.57
N ASN A 493 -21.63 -26.99 22.09
CA ASN A 493 -22.06 -26.89 23.49
C ASN A 493 -20.90 -26.89 24.51
N MET A 494 -19.67 -26.59 24.08
CA MET A 494 -18.52 -26.43 24.97
C MET A 494 -18.74 -25.21 25.86
N LYS A 495 -18.60 -25.38 27.18
CA LYS A 495 -18.69 -24.27 28.13
C LYS A 495 -17.46 -23.38 28.00
N PHE A 496 -17.65 -22.08 27.87
CA PHE A 496 -16.57 -21.10 27.86
C PHE A 496 -16.10 -20.80 29.29
N ILE A 497 -14.78 -20.73 29.46
CA ILE A 497 -14.16 -20.13 30.66
C ILE A 497 -14.09 -18.60 30.53
N LYS A 498 -13.79 -17.92 31.64
CA LYS A 498 -13.61 -16.46 31.68
C LYS A 498 -12.53 -16.00 30.71
N ASN A 499 -12.77 -14.88 30.03
CA ASN A 499 -11.87 -14.28 29.05
C ASN A 499 -11.57 -15.22 27.88
N THR A 500 -12.48 -16.13 27.51
CA THR A 500 -12.32 -16.93 26.29
C THR A 500 -12.65 -16.10 25.06
N LEU A 501 -11.81 -16.19 24.03
CA LEU A 501 -12.09 -15.62 22.71
C LEU A 501 -13.20 -16.42 22.02
N VAL A 502 -14.23 -15.71 21.57
CA VAL A 502 -15.37 -16.26 20.86
C VAL A 502 -15.68 -15.42 19.63
N PHE A 503 -16.42 -16.00 18.69
CA PHE A 503 -17.01 -15.30 17.56
C PHE A 503 -18.49 -15.10 17.87
N SER A 504 -18.94 -13.86 17.93
CA SER A 504 -20.26 -13.51 18.43
C SER A 504 -21.09 -12.69 17.45
N CYS A 505 -22.39 -12.92 17.47
CA CYS A 505 -23.39 -11.98 16.95
C CYS A 505 -24.14 -11.40 18.15
N GLU A 506 -23.95 -10.12 18.44
CA GLU A 506 -24.62 -9.42 19.55
C GLU A 506 -26.14 -9.35 19.35
N THR A 507 -26.61 -9.22 18.10
CA THR A 507 -28.06 -9.17 17.79
C THR A 507 -28.76 -10.49 18.09
N CYS A 508 -28.13 -11.61 17.73
CA CYS A 508 -28.71 -12.94 17.89
C CYS A 508 -28.30 -13.63 19.20
N LEU A 509 -27.39 -13.02 19.97
CA LEU A 509 -26.76 -13.63 21.16
C LEU A 509 -26.17 -15.02 20.86
N VAL A 510 -25.57 -15.17 19.68
CA VAL A 510 -24.91 -16.41 19.23
C VAL A 510 -23.42 -16.29 19.49
N TYR A 511 -22.84 -17.32 20.13
CA TYR A 511 -21.41 -17.40 20.42
C TYR A 511 -20.83 -18.70 19.88
N ILE A 512 -19.73 -18.62 19.14
CA ILE A 512 -19.08 -19.75 18.48
C ILE A 512 -17.61 -19.79 18.90
N CYS A 513 -17.12 -20.95 19.35
CA CYS A 513 -15.71 -21.13 19.68
C CYS A 513 -14.82 -21.08 18.43
N ILE A 514 -13.53 -20.75 18.60
CA ILE A 514 -12.60 -20.67 17.47
C ILE A 514 -12.51 -21.95 16.64
N ASN A 515 -12.65 -23.12 17.27
CA ASN A 515 -12.61 -24.41 16.57
C ASN A 515 -13.82 -24.62 15.68
N CYS A 516 -15.03 -24.30 16.16
CA CYS A 516 -16.26 -24.36 15.36
C CYS A 516 -16.27 -23.31 14.27
N HIS A 517 -15.80 -22.08 14.56
CA HIS A 517 -15.60 -21.05 13.55
C HIS A 517 -14.64 -21.54 12.46
N LYS A 518 -13.48 -22.13 12.81
CA LYS A 518 -12.54 -22.71 11.83
C LYS A 518 -13.17 -23.84 11.01
N ASN A 519 -13.87 -24.78 11.63
CA ASN A 519 -14.40 -25.97 10.96
C ASN A 519 -15.56 -25.70 10.00
N ASN A 520 -16.37 -24.67 10.25
CA ASN A 520 -17.41 -24.24 9.30
C ASN A 520 -16.83 -23.84 7.91
N ARG A 521 -15.49 -23.67 7.76
CA ARG A 521 -14.83 -23.37 6.47
C ARG A 521 -14.99 -24.52 5.48
N LYS A 522 -14.89 -25.75 5.98
CA LYS A 522 -14.88 -26.95 5.12
C LYS A 522 -16.21 -27.18 4.43
N ILE A 523 -17.30 -26.69 5.01
CA ILE A 523 -18.66 -26.87 4.47
C ILE A 523 -18.91 -25.89 3.32
N SER A 524 -18.49 -24.63 3.44
CA SER A 524 -18.74 -23.62 2.41
C SER A 524 -17.86 -23.77 1.17
N GLN A 525 -16.58 -24.16 1.31
CA GLN A 525 -15.72 -24.39 0.13
C GLN A 525 -16.15 -25.61 -0.69
N MET A 526 -16.82 -26.59 -0.07
CA MET A 526 -17.44 -27.71 -0.78
C MET A 526 -18.74 -27.32 -1.49
N GLN A 527 -19.30 -26.14 -1.29
CA GLN A 527 -20.53 -25.69 -1.97
C GLN A 527 -20.25 -24.77 -3.16
N GLU A 528 -19.02 -24.28 -3.34
CA GLU A 528 -18.61 -23.49 -4.52
C GLU A 528 -17.89 -24.35 -5.57
N GLU A 529 -17.54 -25.61 -5.24
CA GLU A 529 -16.91 -26.57 -6.15
C GLU A 529 -17.88 -27.65 -6.69
N PHE A 530 -19.18 -27.57 -6.34
CA PHE A 530 -20.29 -28.35 -6.92
C PHE A 530 -21.32 -27.40 -7.52
#